data_AF-A0A0M2SXL7-F1
#
_entry.id   AF-A0A0M2SXL7-F1
#
_cell.length_a   1.000
_cell.length_b   1.000
_cell.length_c   1.000
_cell.angle_alpha   90.00
_cell.angle_beta   90.00
_cell.angle_gamma   90.00
#
_symmetry.space_group_name_H-M   'P 1'
#
loop_
_entity.id
_entity.type
_entity.pdbx_description
1 polymer ?
#
loop_
_entity_poly.entity_id
_entity_poly.type
_entity_poly.pdbx_seq_one_letter_code
_entity_poly.pdbx_strand_id
1 'polypeptide(L)'
;MSQISFYDKSRQVSSQKKYKHIVVEAHAKGAGIMIRTGVRAGLFLLLFLGALELVITELERYFPDEDAVTVSSFKSEEELREEMLPQLEMFLVGREEVDGYMVETYREYEIIKDSEGKLIQKTATENYEYIRYKQ
;
A
#
# COMPACT_ATOMS: atom_id res chain seq x y z
N MET A 1 -33.67 83.66 -4.85
CA MET A 1 -32.76 82.52 -5.09
C MET A 1 -33.54 81.22 -4.94
N SER A 2 -33.60 80.40 -5.98
CA SER A 2 -33.92 78.97 -5.88
C SER A 2 -33.34 78.29 -7.12
N GLN A 3 -32.38 77.38 -6.94
CA GLN A 3 -31.84 76.56 -8.02
C GLN A 3 -32.60 75.24 -8.06
N ILE A 4 -33.21 74.95 -9.21
CA ILE A 4 -33.85 73.67 -9.49
C ILE A 4 -32.80 72.80 -10.19
N SER A 5 -32.33 71.76 -9.49
CA SER A 5 -31.48 70.73 -10.06
C SER A 5 -32.33 69.74 -10.86
N PHE A 6 -32.14 69.70 -12.18
CA PHE A 6 -32.80 68.75 -13.05
C PHE A 6 -32.05 67.41 -13.04
N TYR A 7 -32.72 66.39 -12.50
CA TYR A 7 -32.22 65.01 -12.48
C TYR A 7 -32.44 64.35 -13.85
N ASP A 8 -31.35 64.11 -14.59
CA ASP A 8 -31.38 63.48 -15.91
C ASP A 8 -31.50 61.95 -15.81
N LYS A 9 -32.73 61.48 -16.03
CA LYS A 9 -33.15 60.06 -15.99
C LYS A 9 -32.58 59.22 -17.14
N SER A 10 -32.01 59.83 -18.19
CA SER A 10 -31.56 59.13 -19.40
C SER A 10 -30.24 58.35 -19.21
N ARG A 11 -29.37 58.79 -18.30
CA ARG A 11 -28.09 58.11 -18.00
C ARG A 11 -28.27 56.79 -17.24
N GLN A 12 -29.27 56.69 -16.37
CA GLN A 12 -29.56 55.48 -15.58
C GLN A 12 -30.04 54.30 -16.45
N VAL A 13 -30.86 54.57 -17.47
CA VAL A 13 -31.43 53.53 -18.34
C VAL A 13 -30.36 52.90 -19.25
N SER A 14 -29.40 53.70 -19.74
CA SER A 14 -28.28 53.23 -20.56
C SER A 14 -27.35 52.29 -19.78
N SER A 15 -27.05 52.64 -18.52
CA SER A 15 -26.20 51.83 -17.64
C SER A 15 -26.87 50.48 -17.32
N GLN A 16 -28.15 50.49 -16.94
CA GLN A 16 -28.93 49.27 -16.65
C GLN A 16 -29.02 48.31 -17.86
N LYS A 17 -29.20 48.84 -19.08
CA LYS A 17 -29.24 48.02 -20.30
C LYS A 17 -27.89 47.35 -20.59
N LYS A 18 -26.78 48.06 -20.34
CA LYS A 18 -25.42 47.53 -20.52
C LYS A 18 -25.08 46.44 -19.52
N TYR A 19 -25.44 46.60 -18.23
CA TYR A 19 -25.25 45.56 -17.21
C TYR A 19 -26.08 44.31 -17.50
N LYS A 20 -27.34 44.47 -17.93
CA LYS A 20 -28.20 43.34 -18.26
C LYS A 20 -27.66 42.51 -19.43
N HIS A 21 -27.03 43.14 -20.43
CA HIS A 21 -26.39 42.44 -21.55
C HIS A 21 -25.14 41.66 -21.12
N ILE A 22 -24.28 42.25 -20.27
CA ILE A 22 -23.05 41.63 -19.80
C ILE A 22 -23.33 40.40 -18.91
N VAL A 23 -24.34 40.50 -18.02
CA VAL A 23 -24.71 39.40 -17.12
C VAL A 23 -25.32 38.22 -17.88
N VAL A 24 -26.14 38.48 -18.91
CA VAL A 24 -26.73 37.42 -19.75
C VAL A 24 -25.67 36.72 -20.60
N GLU A 25 -24.70 37.45 -21.15
CA GLU A 25 -23.59 36.86 -21.91
C GLU A 25 -22.63 36.03 -21.05
N ALA A 26 -22.35 36.47 -19.81
CA ALA A 26 -21.52 35.73 -18.87
C ALA A 26 -22.19 34.41 -18.44
N HIS A 27 -23.51 34.42 -18.22
CA HIS A 27 -24.26 33.22 -17.82
C HIS A 27 -24.36 32.19 -18.96
N ALA A 28 -24.53 32.64 -20.21
CA ALA A 28 -24.57 31.77 -21.38
C ALA A 28 -23.19 31.14 -21.71
N LYS A 29 -22.09 31.89 -21.57
CA LYS A 29 -20.72 31.39 -21.82
C LYS A 29 -20.27 30.37 -20.77
N GLY A 30 -20.61 30.57 -19.50
CA GLY A 30 -20.27 29.63 -18.41
C GLY A 30 -21.00 28.28 -18.50
N ALA A 31 -22.27 28.29 -18.92
CA ALA A 31 -23.07 27.07 -19.08
C ALA A 31 -22.52 26.16 -20.21
N GLY A 32 -22.14 26.71 -21.35
CA GLY A 32 -21.57 25.95 -22.47
C GLY A 32 -20.19 25.34 -22.19
N ILE A 33 -19.36 26.02 -21.40
CA ILE A 33 -18.04 25.52 -20.97
C ILE A 33 -18.21 24.40 -19.94
N MET A 34 -19.12 24.55 -18.96
CA MET A 34 -19.39 23.50 -17.97
C MET A 34 -19.97 22.22 -18.58
N ILE A 35 -20.85 22.33 -19.59
CA ILE A 35 -21.40 21.15 -20.29
C ILE A 35 -20.31 20.42 -21.09
N ARG A 36 -19.45 21.15 -21.82
CA ARG A 36 -18.36 20.55 -22.61
C ARG A 36 -17.30 19.87 -21.75
N THR A 37 -16.95 20.48 -20.62
CA THR A 37 -16.01 19.91 -19.66
C THR A 37 -16.62 18.70 -18.94
N GLY A 38 -17.90 18.77 -18.56
CA GLY A 38 -18.62 17.65 -17.94
C GLY A 38 -18.73 16.44 -18.86
N VAL A 39 -19.04 16.64 -20.15
CA VAL A 39 -19.09 15.55 -21.15
C VAL A 39 -17.71 14.94 -21.35
N ARG A 40 -16.64 15.73 -21.42
CA ARG A 40 -15.26 15.22 -21.55
C ARG A 40 -14.79 14.46 -20.31
N ALA A 41 -15.11 14.97 -19.11
CA ALA A 41 -14.81 14.29 -17.86
C ALA A 41 -15.60 12.98 -17.74
N GLY A 42 -16.87 12.97 -18.14
CA GLY A 42 -17.69 11.75 -18.18
C GLY A 42 -17.17 10.72 -19.19
N LEU A 43 -16.77 11.15 -20.40
CA LEU A 43 -16.15 10.28 -21.39
C LEU A 43 -14.80 9.72 -20.90
N PHE A 44 -13.98 10.56 -20.27
CA PHE A 44 -12.72 10.11 -19.67
C PHE A 44 -12.96 9.08 -18.56
N LEU A 45 -13.94 9.32 -17.70
CA LEU A 45 -14.29 8.39 -16.62
C LEU A 45 -14.78 7.05 -17.19
N LEU A 46 -15.63 7.07 -18.23
CA LEU A 46 -16.11 5.85 -18.88
C LEU A 46 -14.95 5.05 -19.51
N LEU A 47 -14.05 5.74 -20.22
CA LEU A 47 -12.84 5.11 -20.76
C LEU A 47 -11.93 4.56 -19.66
N PHE A 48 -11.79 5.29 -18.55
CA PHE A 48 -10.98 4.88 -17.41
C PHE A 48 -11.56 3.64 -16.72
N LEU A 49 -12.88 3.57 -16.50
CA LEU A 49 -13.53 2.37 -15.97
C LEU A 49 -13.39 1.19 -16.93
N GLY A 50 -13.53 1.40 -18.24
CA GLY A 50 -13.31 0.34 -19.22
C GLY A 50 -11.87 -0.18 -19.26
N ALA A 51 -10.90 0.72 -19.13
CA ALA A 51 -9.48 0.34 -19.02
C ALA A 51 -9.19 -0.40 -17.71
N LEU A 52 -9.84 0.01 -16.60
CA LEU A 52 -9.74 -0.67 -15.31
C LEU A 52 -10.25 -2.12 -15.42
N GLU A 53 -11.42 -2.32 -16.03
CA GLU A 53 -12.01 -3.66 -16.23
C GLU A 53 -11.09 -4.58 -17.05
N LEU A 54 -10.46 -4.04 -18.10
CA LEU A 54 -9.48 -4.77 -18.92
C LEU A 54 -8.27 -5.20 -18.09
N VAL A 55 -7.75 -4.32 -17.23
CA VAL A 55 -6.61 -4.65 -16.35
C VAL A 55 -6.99 -5.73 -15.33
N ILE A 56 -8.19 -5.66 -14.75
CA ILE A 56 -8.69 -6.66 -13.80
C ILE A 56 -8.82 -8.03 -14.48
N THR A 57 -9.39 -8.09 -15.69
CA THR A 57 -9.54 -9.34 -16.45
C THR A 57 -8.18 -9.98 -16.77
N GLU A 58 -7.19 -9.16 -17.12
CA GLU A 58 -5.84 -9.65 -17.41
C GLU A 58 -5.11 -10.11 -16.15
N LEU A 59 -5.40 -9.51 -14.99
CA LEU A 59 -4.88 -9.91 -13.69
C LEU A 59 -5.44 -11.29 -13.29
N GLU A 60 -6.75 -11.50 -13.43
CA GLU A 60 -7.43 -12.76 -13.12
C GLU A 60 -6.95 -13.91 -14.04
N ARG A 61 -6.64 -13.59 -15.31
CA ARG A 61 -6.02 -14.57 -16.22
C ARG A 61 -4.58 -14.94 -15.82
N TYR A 62 -3.83 -14.01 -15.24
CA TYR A 62 -2.45 -14.22 -14.82
C TYR A 62 -2.35 -14.96 -13.47
N PHE A 63 -3.31 -14.72 -12.58
CA PHE A 63 -3.50 -15.43 -11.32
C PHE A 63 -4.76 -16.28 -11.39
N PRO A 64 -4.81 -17.35 -12.20
CA PRO A 64 -5.93 -18.28 -12.14
C PRO A 64 -6.01 -18.82 -10.71
N ASP A 65 -7.21 -18.84 -10.12
CA ASP A 65 -7.50 -19.33 -8.76
C ASP A 65 -7.27 -20.85 -8.65
N GLU A 66 -6.04 -21.30 -8.90
CA GLU A 66 -5.53 -22.58 -8.48
C GLU A 66 -4.52 -22.28 -7.38
N ASP A 67 -4.92 -22.55 -6.15
CA ASP A 67 -4.09 -22.52 -4.94
C ASP A 67 -3.92 -21.15 -4.25
N ALA A 68 -4.96 -20.31 -4.25
CA ALA A 68 -5.08 -19.25 -3.25
C ALA A 68 -5.29 -19.87 -1.85
N VAL A 69 -4.24 -20.48 -1.30
CA VAL A 69 -4.10 -20.69 0.14
C VAL A 69 -4.07 -19.29 0.73
N THR A 70 -5.19 -18.85 1.28
CA THR A 70 -5.21 -17.72 2.19
C THR A 70 -4.30 -18.09 3.36
N VAL A 71 -3.03 -17.69 3.31
CA VAL A 71 -2.15 -17.69 4.47
C VAL A 71 -2.58 -16.54 5.38
N SER A 72 -3.82 -16.62 5.87
CA SER A 72 -4.26 -15.87 7.04
C SER A 72 -3.95 -16.72 8.26
N SER A 73 -2.66 -16.89 8.54
CA SER A 73 -2.21 -17.65 9.70
C SER A 73 -1.12 -16.87 10.43
N PHE A 74 -1.46 -15.65 10.85
CA PHE A 74 -0.83 -15.11 12.06
C PHE A 74 -1.48 -15.85 13.24
N LYS A 75 -1.02 -17.09 13.47
CA LYS A 75 -1.36 -17.82 14.70
C LYS A 75 -0.85 -17.00 15.87
N SER A 76 -1.65 -16.92 16.92
CA SER A 76 -1.21 -16.28 18.16
C SER A 76 0.02 -17.02 18.72
N GLU A 77 0.84 -16.34 19.53
CA GLU A 77 1.98 -17.01 20.20
C GLU A 77 1.51 -18.21 21.04
N GLU A 78 0.30 -18.17 21.61
CA GLU A 78 -0.32 -19.31 22.27
C GLU A 78 -0.59 -20.48 21.30
N GLU A 79 -1.17 -20.24 20.12
CA GLU A 79 -1.43 -21.29 19.13
C GLU A 79 -0.14 -21.91 18.57
N LEU A 80 0.93 -21.11 18.41
CA LEU A 80 2.25 -21.61 18.00
C LEU A 80 2.92 -22.49 19.07
N ARG A 81 2.57 -22.34 20.35
CA ARG A 81 3.09 -23.20 21.42
C ARG A 81 2.44 -24.58 21.45
N GLU A 82 1.19 -24.68 20.98
CA GLU A 82 0.50 -25.97 20.86
C GLU A 82 0.98 -26.77 19.64
N GLU A 83 1.52 -26.10 18.62
CA GLU A 83 2.09 -26.75 17.46
C GLU A 83 3.58 -27.07 17.66
N MET A 84 3.95 -28.32 17.44
CA MET A 84 5.34 -28.77 17.48
C MET A 84 6.11 -28.30 16.23
N LEU A 85 6.34 -27.00 16.15
CA LEU A 85 7.01 -26.38 15.01
C LEU A 85 8.53 -26.56 15.08
N PRO A 86 9.19 -26.73 13.91
CA PRO A 86 10.64 -26.75 13.83
C PRO A 86 11.23 -25.41 14.24
N GLN A 87 12.32 -25.46 15.01
CA GLN A 87 13.09 -24.32 15.47
C GLN A 87 14.56 -24.49 15.08
N LEU A 88 15.23 -23.39 14.73
CA LEU A 88 16.67 -23.40 14.44
C LEU A 88 17.45 -23.05 15.71
N GLU A 89 18.35 -23.93 16.13
CA GLU A 89 19.21 -23.72 17.30
C GLU A 89 20.68 -24.10 17.01
N MET A 90 21.61 -23.30 17.53
CA MET A 90 23.05 -23.55 17.43
C MET A 90 23.52 -24.48 18.55
N PHE A 91 24.20 -25.57 18.19
CA PHE A 91 24.80 -26.51 19.14
C PHE A 91 26.31 -26.54 18.98
N LEU A 92 27.04 -26.53 20.10
CA LEU A 92 28.48 -26.76 20.12
C LEU A 92 28.77 -28.19 19.62
N VAL A 93 29.54 -28.31 18.55
CA VAL A 93 29.94 -29.60 17.96
C VAL A 93 31.43 -29.88 18.04
N GLY A 94 32.24 -28.86 18.33
CA GLY A 94 33.69 -29.01 18.43
C GLY A 94 34.33 -27.89 19.23
N ARG A 95 35.45 -28.21 19.87
CA ARG A 95 36.31 -27.26 20.56
C ARG A 95 37.76 -27.72 20.40
N GLU A 96 38.62 -26.85 19.89
CA GLU A 96 40.03 -27.14 19.64
C GLU A 96 40.93 -25.93 19.87
N GLU A 97 42.21 -26.18 20.16
CA GLU A 97 43.22 -25.13 20.29
C GLU A 97 44.02 -25.01 18.99
N VAL A 98 44.01 -23.82 18.39
CA VAL A 98 44.71 -23.50 17.14
C VAL A 98 45.53 -22.24 17.33
N ASP A 99 46.86 -22.37 17.19
CA ASP A 99 47.83 -21.27 17.31
C ASP A 99 47.72 -20.48 18.64
N GLY A 100 47.45 -21.16 19.75
CA GLY A 100 47.29 -20.54 21.08
C GLY A 100 45.96 -19.83 21.30
N TYR A 101 44.96 -20.09 20.45
CA TYR A 101 43.58 -19.65 20.62
C TYR A 101 42.67 -20.85 20.77
N MET A 102 41.65 -20.75 21.63
CA MET A 102 40.55 -21.68 21.68
C MET A 102 39.55 -21.34 20.57
N VAL A 103 39.18 -22.33 19.77
CA VAL A 103 38.20 -22.25 18.68
C VAL A 103 37.05 -23.18 19.01
N GLU A 104 35.84 -22.63 19.11
CA GLU A 104 34.60 -23.38 19.28
C GLU A 104 33.84 -23.38 17.96
N THR A 105 33.40 -24.56 17.54
CA THR A 105 32.57 -24.75 16.34
C THR A 105 31.15 -25.08 16.76
N TYR A 106 30.22 -24.26 16.32
CA TYR A 106 28.79 -24.45 16.50
C TYR A 106 28.17 -24.83 15.15
N ARG A 107 27.23 -25.76 15.17
CA ARG A 107 26.43 -26.13 13.99
C ARG A 107 24.97 -25.86 14.27
N GLU A 108 24.28 -25.31 13.29
CA GLU A 108 22.84 -25.10 13.35
C GLU A 108 22.10 -26.43 13.11
N TYR A 109 21.02 -26.61 13.86
CA TYR A 109 20.11 -27.73 13.69
C TYR A 109 18.68 -27.24 13.64
N GLU A 110 17.89 -27.84 12.76
CA GLU A 110 16.44 -27.80 12.83
C GLU A 110 15.99 -28.83 13.86
N ILE A 111 15.33 -28.37 14.92
CA ILE A 111 14.89 -29.19 16.04
C ILE A 111 13.38 -29.10 16.25
N ILE A 112 12.80 -30.19 16.70
CA ILE A 112 11.41 -30.24 17.16
C ILE A 112 11.43 -30.67 18.62
N LYS A 113 10.75 -29.91 19.49
CA LYS A 113 10.58 -30.21 20.91
C LYS A 113 9.11 -30.54 21.19
N ASP A 114 8.85 -31.40 22.18
CA ASP A 114 7.50 -31.55 22.73
C ASP A 114 7.08 -30.36 23.59
N SER A 115 5.84 -30.38 24.07
CA SER A 115 5.28 -29.39 24.99
C SER A 115 6.01 -29.29 26.33
N GLU A 116 6.80 -30.29 26.72
CA GLU A 116 7.66 -30.27 27.91
C GLU A 116 9.08 -29.74 27.60
N GLY A 117 9.36 -29.41 26.34
CA GLY A 117 10.65 -28.89 25.88
C GLY A 117 11.69 -29.98 25.57
N LYS A 118 11.32 -31.26 25.59
CA LYS A 118 12.23 -32.37 25.30
C LYS A 118 12.38 -32.54 23.79
N LEU A 119 13.64 -32.73 23.38
CA LEU A 119 14.02 -32.91 21.98
C LEU A 119 13.43 -34.21 21.41
N ILE A 120 12.64 -34.08 20.35
CA ILE A 120 12.04 -35.20 19.60
C ILE A 120 12.81 -35.46 18.31
N GLN A 121 13.19 -34.40 17.59
CA GLN A 121 13.93 -34.51 16.34
C GLN A 121 15.05 -33.47 16.29
N LYS A 122 16.15 -33.86 15.66
CA LYS A 122 17.30 -32.99 15.41
C LYS A 122 17.90 -33.31 14.03
N THR A 123 17.72 -32.40 13.09
CA THR A 123 18.22 -32.48 11.72
C THR A 123 19.32 -31.44 11.53
N ALA A 124 20.48 -31.87 11.04
CA ALA A 124 21.63 -31.00 10.91
C ALA A 124 21.55 -30.17 9.62
N THR A 125 21.76 -28.86 9.71
CA THR A 125 21.85 -27.99 8.52
C THR A 125 23.31 -27.88 8.06
N GLU A 126 23.56 -27.12 7.01
CA GLU A 126 24.91 -26.84 6.50
C GLU A 126 25.51 -25.58 7.14
N ASN A 127 24.80 -24.92 8.07
CA ASN A 127 25.25 -23.67 8.68
C ASN A 127 26.13 -23.92 9.92
N TYR A 128 27.28 -23.25 9.95
CA TYR A 128 28.26 -23.32 11.03
C TYR A 128 28.68 -21.92 11.47
N GLU A 129 28.90 -21.77 12.78
CA GLU A 129 29.50 -20.58 13.38
C GLU A 129 30.73 -20.95 14.19
N TYR A 130 31.66 -20.00 14.30
CA TYR A 130 32.94 -20.21 14.96
C TYR A 130 33.22 -19.06 15.93
N ILE A 131 33.55 -19.41 17.17
CA ILE A 131 33.99 -18.45 18.19
C ILE A 131 35.46 -18.71 18.47
N ARG A 132 36.31 -17.69 18.31
CA ARG A 132 37.74 -17.76 18.62
C ARG A 132 38.09 -16.80 19.74
N TYR A 133 38.75 -17.29 20.78
CA TYR A 133 39.22 -16.48 21.91
C TYR A 133 40.57 -16.95 22.41
N LYS A 134 41.31 -16.03 23.03
CA LYS A 134 42.53 -16.36 23.75
C LYS A 134 42.14 -16.88 25.14
N GLN A 135 42.77 -17.97 25.60
CA GLN A 135 42.62 -18.41 26.98
C GLN A 135 43.25 -17.40 27.96
#